data_AF-A0A397S439-F1
#
_entry.id   AF-A0A397S439-F1
#
_cell.length_a   1.000
_cell.length_b   1.000
_cell.length_c   1.000
_cell.angle_alpha   90.00
_cell.angle_beta   90.00
_cell.angle_gamma   90.00
#
_symmetry.space_group_name_H-M   'P 1'
#
loop_
_entity.id
_entity.type
_entity.pdbx_description
1 polymer ?
#
loop_
_entity_poly.entity_id
_entity_poly.type
_entity_poly.pdbx_seq_one_letter_code
_entity_poly.pdbx_strand_id
1 'polypeptide(L)'
;MELVNTNDENSFDPTSKLKSSPIPITFVSFNENDKNCIYCENEYTKTRFSYQKYCKKCLSHYITDITDDNKYLDVYLYTRNLECNEHEINRTKEPQNIQECCRNCLEILCFKQIPVYNIHIAVEDINNYFDIYNNVIESEKYCKLCGKSLYQGTEEFELKQFKLCSDCYRISSGWIESTLTKKPIPILYLPWWHNISYCDSCKIKLTSTSDCQKYCTHCYIFYIGCRYCLTTNIIFGHTNQSECKKCKRVLSVINISSGNSDLDDFLLNNMRININDNLKIFSNVKVIDKYFRPICVLDSIYHKVERIIKWIPYVQFTNVKQIAKGGFGIIYQADWPRFKYGSSQRVILKRFENSQSISKYFLNEVNIFCYLYSIFFKLFFIKIDTS
;
A
#
# COMPACT_ATOMS: atom_id res chain seq x y z
N MET A 1 6.98 -5.78 -31.43
CA MET A 1 6.92 -4.31 -31.34
C MET A 1 8.02 -3.92 -30.37
N GLU A 2 9.10 -3.36 -30.91
CA GLU A 2 10.33 -3.11 -30.19
C GLU A 2 10.09 -2.14 -29.03
N LEU A 3 10.56 -2.55 -27.85
CA LEU A 3 10.60 -1.74 -26.65
C LEU A 3 11.53 -0.56 -26.91
N VAL A 4 10.95 0.62 -27.13
CA VAL A 4 11.70 1.86 -27.09
C VAL A 4 12.14 2.06 -25.64
N ASN A 5 13.37 1.66 -25.35
CA ASN A 5 14.15 2.12 -24.22
C ASN A 5 14.32 3.65 -24.36
N THR A 6 13.40 4.42 -23.77
CA THR A 6 13.74 5.78 -23.39
C THR A 6 14.64 5.69 -22.17
N ASN A 7 15.94 5.59 -22.45
CA ASN A 7 17.00 5.87 -21.50
C ASN A 7 16.82 7.29 -20.98
N ASP A 8 16.30 7.39 -19.77
CA ASP A 8 16.63 8.45 -18.84
C ASP A 8 17.16 7.75 -17.58
N GLU A 9 18.42 7.33 -17.62
CA GLU A 9 19.20 6.89 -16.45
C GLU A 9 19.55 8.07 -15.52
N ASN A 10 18.69 9.08 -15.45
CA ASN A 10 18.67 9.97 -14.31
C ASN A 10 18.14 9.15 -13.13
N SER A 11 19.00 8.87 -12.14
CA SER A 11 18.65 8.11 -10.94
C SER A 11 17.33 8.59 -10.35
N PHE A 12 16.25 7.83 -10.55
CA PHE A 12 14.94 8.20 -10.04
C PHE A 12 14.96 8.15 -8.51
N ASP A 13 14.98 9.31 -7.86
CA ASP A 13 14.83 9.43 -6.41
C ASP A 13 13.37 9.80 -6.05
N PRO A 14 12.62 8.90 -5.39
CA PRO A 14 11.25 9.16 -4.97
C PRO A 14 11.14 10.32 -3.96
N THR A 15 12.19 10.63 -3.20
CA THR A 15 12.20 11.72 -2.21
C THR A 15 13.52 12.49 -2.24
N SER A 16 13.83 13.11 -3.38
CA SER A 16 15.13 13.77 -3.68
C SER A 16 15.60 14.84 -2.68
N LYS A 17 14.70 15.38 -1.85
CA LYS A 17 15.02 16.37 -0.81
C LYS A 17 15.27 15.77 0.58
N LEU A 18 15.17 14.45 0.70
CA LEU A 18 15.49 13.69 1.90
C LEU A 18 16.65 12.74 1.58
N LYS A 19 17.54 12.46 2.53
CA LYS A 19 18.52 11.37 2.36
C LYS A 19 17.92 10.02 2.77
N SER A 20 18.57 8.92 2.41
CA SER A 20 18.26 7.62 3.02
C SER A 20 18.94 7.55 4.38
N SER A 21 18.22 7.08 5.40
CA SER A 21 18.79 6.89 6.73
C SER A 21 19.99 5.93 6.70
N PRO A 22 21.04 6.17 7.51
CA PRO A 22 22.16 5.25 7.66
C PRO A 22 21.74 3.96 8.40
N ILE A 23 20.72 4.04 9.26
CA ILE A 23 20.19 2.92 10.04
C ILE A 23 18.70 2.68 9.75
N PRO A 24 18.14 1.49 10.01
CA PRO A 24 16.72 1.23 9.82
C PRO A 24 15.82 2.12 10.70
N ILE A 25 14.75 2.67 10.12
CA ILE A 25 13.69 3.38 10.85
C ILE A 25 12.73 2.35 11.45
N THR A 26 12.98 1.97 12.69
CA THR A 26 12.27 0.90 13.43
C THR A 26 11.10 1.41 14.27
N PHE A 27 10.99 2.73 14.47
CA PHE A 27 10.00 3.31 15.38
C PHE A 27 8.59 3.49 14.78
N VAL A 28 8.34 3.13 13.52
CA VAL A 28 7.01 3.19 12.89
C VAL A 28 6.55 1.79 12.46
N SER A 29 5.27 1.47 12.59
CA SER A 29 4.76 0.17 12.09
C SER A 29 4.42 0.23 10.60
N PHE A 30 4.57 -0.90 9.89
CA PHE A 30 4.02 -1.10 8.55
C PHE A 30 2.55 -1.54 8.55
N ASN A 31 1.92 -1.64 9.72
CA ASN A 31 0.52 -1.92 9.94
C ASN A 31 -0.06 -0.94 10.97
N GLU A 32 -0.98 -0.08 10.52
CA GLU A 32 -1.63 0.94 11.36
C GLU A 32 -2.39 0.36 12.56
N ASN A 33 -2.79 -0.92 12.51
CA ASN A 33 -3.53 -1.58 13.59
C ASN A 33 -2.65 -2.10 14.73
N ASP A 34 -1.33 -2.13 14.55
CA ASP A 34 -0.44 -2.60 15.61
C ASP A 34 -0.57 -1.71 16.85
N LYS A 35 -0.71 -2.35 18.01
CA LYS A 35 -0.79 -1.65 19.31
C LYS A 35 0.60 -1.48 19.92
N ASN A 36 1.40 -2.54 19.86
CA ASN A 36 2.72 -2.59 20.48
C ASN A 36 3.82 -2.57 19.41
N CYS A 37 4.95 -1.94 19.76
CA CYS A 37 6.12 -1.91 18.92
C CYS A 37 6.73 -3.32 18.80
N ILE A 38 6.93 -3.77 17.57
CA ILE A 38 7.50 -5.09 17.27
C ILE A 38 8.97 -5.26 17.70
N TYR A 39 9.65 -4.16 18.05
CA TYR A 39 11.07 -4.15 18.41
C TYR A 39 11.32 -4.06 19.92
N CYS A 40 10.42 -3.42 20.67
CA CYS A 40 10.61 -3.20 22.10
C CYS A 40 9.36 -3.45 22.94
N GLU A 41 8.28 -3.92 22.31
CA GLU A 41 7.00 -4.31 22.91
C GLU A 41 6.20 -3.20 23.62
N ASN A 42 6.79 -2.01 23.79
CA ASN A 42 6.09 -0.82 24.28
C ASN A 42 4.95 -0.42 23.35
N GLU A 43 3.87 0.08 23.94
CA GLU A 43 2.73 0.62 23.18
C GLU A 43 3.18 1.78 22.26
N TYR A 44 2.64 1.79 21.04
CA TYR A 44 2.83 2.89 20.10
C TYR A 44 2.15 4.16 20.62
N THR A 45 2.87 5.27 20.58
CA THR A 45 2.28 6.59 20.80
C THR A 45 1.65 7.10 19.50
N LYS A 46 0.48 7.75 19.60
CA LYS A 46 -0.15 8.46 18.50
C LYS A 46 0.40 9.87 18.39
N THR A 47 0.61 10.37 17.19
CA THR A 47 0.84 11.79 16.93
C THR A 47 -0.40 12.60 17.26
N ARG A 48 -0.21 13.88 17.61
CA ARG A 48 -1.32 14.80 17.90
C ARG A 48 -2.20 15.06 16.69
N PHE A 49 -1.61 15.11 15.50
CA PHE A 49 -2.34 15.28 14.27
C PHE A 49 -2.43 13.96 13.50
N SER A 50 -3.66 13.58 13.14
CA SER A 50 -4.01 12.43 12.33
C SER A 50 -3.61 11.05 12.87
N TYR A 51 -3.34 10.94 14.18
CA TYR A 51 -3.18 9.68 14.92
C TYR A 51 -2.17 8.69 14.35
N GLN A 52 -1.11 9.17 13.69
CA GLN A 52 -0.05 8.32 13.18
C GLN A 52 0.71 7.68 14.35
N LYS A 53 1.06 6.41 14.24
CA LYS A 53 1.67 5.66 15.34
C LYS A 53 3.19 5.62 15.22
N TYR A 54 3.87 5.92 16.32
CA TYR A 54 5.32 5.79 16.45
C TYR A 54 5.74 5.39 17.87
N CYS A 55 6.85 4.67 17.99
CA CYS A 55 7.38 4.19 19.26
C CYS A 55 8.39 5.19 19.82
N LYS A 56 8.05 5.84 20.94
CA LYS A 56 8.92 6.83 21.58
C LYS A 56 10.30 6.26 21.97
N LYS A 57 10.34 5.04 22.52
CA LYS A 57 11.60 4.39 22.93
C LYS A 57 12.50 4.12 21.73
N CYS A 58 11.97 3.52 20.66
CA CYS A 58 12.75 3.26 19.44
C CYS A 58 13.15 4.54 18.72
N LEU A 59 12.31 5.59 18.75
CA LEU A 59 12.66 6.89 18.21
C LEU A 59 13.83 7.50 18.98
N SER A 60 13.82 7.44 20.31
CA SER A 60 14.92 7.96 21.15
C SER A 60 16.25 7.26 20.84
N HIS A 61 16.24 5.94 20.67
CA HIS A 61 17.43 5.19 20.23
C HIS A 61 17.86 5.62 18.83
N TYR A 62 16.94 5.68 17.87
CA TYR A 62 17.22 6.11 16.50
C TYR A 62 17.88 7.50 16.44
N ILE A 63 17.43 8.46 17.23
CA ILE A 63 18.04 9.80 17.30
C ILE A 63 19.45 9.76 17.89
N THR A 64 19.69 8.89 18.86
CA THR A 64 20.99 8.73 19.53
C THR A 64 22.02 8.10 18.60
N ASP A 65 21.58 7.17 17.76
CA ASP A 65 22.46 6.36 16.91
C ASP A 65 22.83 7.08 15.60
N ILE A 66 22.14 8.14 15.22
CA ILE A 66 22.45 8.93 14.02
C ILE A 66 23.44 10.03 14.36
N THR A 67 24.55 10.05 13.63
CA THR A 67 25.72 10.88 13.90
C THR A 67 25.87 12.09 12.97
N ASP A 68 24.98 12.25 11.99
CA ASP A 68 25.02 13.38 11.04
C ASP A 68 23.72 14.20 11.07
N ASP A 69 23.80 15.44 10.57
CA ASP A 69 22.67 16.39 10.58
C ASP A 69 21.78 16.29 9.33
N ASN A 70 21.81 15.16 8.62
CA ASN A 70 21.07 15.04 7.37
C ASN A 70 19.56 14.91 7.62
N LYS A 71 18.78 15.45 6.69
CA LYS A 71 17.32 15.33 6.74
C LYS A 71 16.84 13.98 6.20
N TYR A 72 16.46 13.09 7.11
CA TYR A 72 15.91 11.76 6.79
C TYR A 72 14.39 11.70 6.77
N LEU A 73 13.78 12.56 7.57
CA LEU A 73 12.36 12.53 7.88
C LEU A 73 11.74 13.89 7.54
N ASP A 74 10.54 13.85 6.95
CA ASP A 74 9.71 15.03 6.78
C ASP A 74 8.58 15.00 7.82
N VAL A 75 8.77 15.78 8.89
CA VAL A 75 7.94 15.77 10.10
C VAL A 75 7.60 17.19 10.55
N TYR A 76 6.42 17.33 11.15
CA TYR A 76 6.06 18.46 11.98
C TYR A 76 6.40 18.15 13.43
N LEU A 77 7.10 19.08 14.07
CA LEU A 77 7.63 18.94 15.42
C LEU A 77 7.07 20.05 16.28
N TYR A 78 6.80 19.74 17.54
CA TYR A 78 6.49 20.72 18.57
C TYR A 78 7.44 20.52 19.74
N THR A 79 8.09 21.59 20.17
CA THR A 79 8.92 21.59 21.37
C THR A 79 8.07 22.12 22.52
N ARG A 80 7.76 21.27 23.50
CA ARG A 80 7.10 21.75 24.72
C ARG A 80 8.04 22.64 25.52
N ASN A 81 7.52 23.75 26.01
CA ASN A 81 8.17 24.61 27.01
C ASN A 81 8.25 23.87 28.34
N LEU A 82 9.17 22.92 28.45
CA LEU A 82 9.70 22.46 29.73
C LEU A 82 11.10 23.05 29.84
N GLU A 83 11.47 23.52 31.03
CA GLU A 83 12.81 24.04 31.36
C GLU A 83 13.87 22.92 31.15
N CYS A 84 14.21 22.62 29.90
CA CYS A 84 15.28 21.70 29.56
C CYS A 84 16.60 22.45 29.74
N ASN A 85 17.24 22.23 30.89
CA ASN A 85 18.50 22.86 31.28
C ASN A 85 19.72 22.42 30.43
N GLU A 86 19.54 21.49 29.49
CA GLU A 86 20.67 20.88 28.77
C GLU A 86 21.06 21.60 27.47
N HIS A 87 20.18 22.41 26.87
CA HIS A 87 20.49 23.14 25.62
C HIS A 87 19.75 24.49 25.56
N GLU A 88 20.47 25.60 25.32
CA GLU A 88 19.86 26.86 24.89
C GLU A 88 19.22 26.68 23.51
N ILE A 89 17.98 26.19 23.48
CA ILE A 89 17.20 26.14 22.24
C ILE A 89 16.84 27.59 21.91
N ASN A 90 17.45 28.13 20.84
CA ASN A 90 17.22 29.48 20.36
C ASN A 90 15.73 29.64 19.98
N ARG A 91 14.97 30.32 20.84
CA ARG A 91 13.50 30.27 20.99
C ARG A 91 12.67 30.83 19.82
N THR A 92 13.30 31.13 18.68
CA THR A 92 12.70 31.86 17.55
C THR A 92 12.65 31.08 16.23
N LYS A 93 13.27 29.90 16.14
CA LYS A 93 13.26 29.07 14.92
C LYS A 93 12.64 27.71 15.21
N GLU A 94 11.63 27.32 14.42
CA GLU A 94 11.13 25.94 14.44
C GLU A 94 12.26 24.97 14.05
N PRO A 95 12.48 23.89 14.82
CA PRO A 95 13.50 22.91 14.53
C PRO A 95 13.20 22.22 13.19
N GLN A 96 14.22 22.19 12.32
CA GLN A 96 14.10 21.62 10.98
C GLN A 96 14.43 20.12 10.95
N ASN A 97 15.16 19.64 11.95
CA ASN A 97 15.56 18.25 12.14
C ASN A 97 15.23 17.76 13.56
N ILE A 98 14.93 16.47 13.70
CA ILE A 98 14.62 15.83 14.99
C ILE A 98 15.81 15.91 15.97
N GLN A 99 17.05 15.97 15.48
CA GLN A 99 18.26 16.07 16.30
C GLN A 99 18.45 17.43 16.97
N GLU A 100 17.77 18.49 16.50
CA GLU A 100 17.90 19.85 17.03
C GLU A 100 17.11 20.05 18.35
N CYS A 101 16.40 19.02 18.83
CA CYS A 101 15.50 19.11 19.98
C CYS A 101 15.98 18.29 21.18
N CYS A 102 15.78 18.86 22.38
CA CYS A 102 15.90 18.12 23.64
C CYS A 102 14.98 16.88 23.63
N ARG A 103 15.55 15.69 23.88
CA ARG A 103 14.90 14.38 23.74
C ARG A 103 13.57 14.26 24.51
N ASN A 104 13.45 14.97 25.63
CA ASN A 104 12.26 14.94 26.48
C ASN A 104 11.22 16.02 26.13
N CYS A 105 11.58 17.00 25.30
CA CYS A 105 10.72 18.13 24.92
C CYS A 105 10.11 17.96 23.53
N LEU A 106 10.59 16.98 22.75
CA LEU A 106 10.17 16.76 21.37
C LEU A 106 8.84 15.98 21.30
N GLU A 107 7.85 16.58 20.66
CA GLU A 107 6.61 15.92 20.29
C GLU A 107 6.43 15.92 18.77
N ILE A 108 6.26 14.73 18.17
CA ILE A 108 5.95 14.61 16.75
C ILE A 108 4.47 14.89 16.53
N LEU A 109 4.18 15.96 15.80
CA LEU A 109 2.83 16.37 15.44
C LEU A 109 2.29 15.57 14.26
N CYS A 110 3.11 15.36 13.21
CA CYS A 110 2.71 14.63 12.00
C CYS A 110 3.93 14.17 11.18
N PHE A 111 3.84 13.01 10.53
CA PHE A 111 4.77 12.52 9.52
C PHE A 111 4.23 12.75 8.11
N LYS A 112 5.00 13.39 7.23
CA LYS A 112 4.61 13.54 5.81
C LYS A 112 4.82 12.26 5.00
N GLN A 113 5.79 11.43 5.39
CA GLN A 113 6.06 10.14 4.75
C GLN A 113 5.06 9.03 5.13
N ILE A 114 4.05 9.28 5.96
CA ILE A 114 2.99 8.31 6.32
C ILE A 114 1.64 8.94 6.00
N PRO A 115 1.09 8.77 4.78
CA PRO A 115 -0.09 9.50 4.39
C PRO A 115 -1.32 9.18 5.22
N VAL A 116 -2.15 10.20 5.40
CA VAL A 116 -3.46 10.15 6.05
C VAL A 116 -4.48 10.81 5.14
N TYR A 117 -5.78 10.68 5.44
CA TYR A 117 -6.82 11.30 4.62
C TYR A 117 -6.80 12.83 4.75
N ASN A 118 -6.90 13.32 6.00
CA ASN A 118 -6.87 14.74 6.36
C ASN A 118 -5.95 14.96 7.57
N ILE A 119 -5.35 16.14 7.62
CA ILE A 119 -4.70 16.66 8.82
C ILE A 119 -5.82 17.09 9.77
N HIS A 120 -5.92 16.46 10.93
CA HIS A 120 -6.93 16.79 11.93
C HIS A 120 -6.35 16.61 13.33
N ILE A 121 -6.86 17.40 14.26
CA ILE A 121 -6.50 17.37 15.68
C ILE A 121 -7.44 16.43 16.45
N ALA A 122 -6.91 15.76 17.48
CA ALA A 122 -7.75 14.98 18.39
C ALA A 122 -8.69 15.89 19.18
N VAL A 123 -9.95 15.47 19.37
CA VAL A 123 -10.96 16.29 20.09
C VAL A 123 -10.48 16.64 21.50
N GLU A 124 -9.83 15.68 22.16
CA GLU A 124 -9.25 15.81 23.50
C GLU A 124 -8.10 16.83 23.57
N ASP A 125 -7.46 17.13 22.44
CA ASP A 125 -6.28 18.00 22.34
C ASP A 125 -6.59 19.40 21.80
N ILE A 126 -7.83 19.66 21.36
CA ILE A 126 -8.23 20.92 20.69
C ILE A 126 -7.77 22.14 21.49
N ASN A 127 -8.08 22.21 22.78
CA ASN A 127 -7.81 23.42 23.57
C ASN A 127 -6.32 23.75 23.72
N ASN A 128 -5.44 22.75 23.66
CA ASN A 128 -4.00 22.95 23.88
C ASN A 128 -3.21 23.10 22.57
N TYR A 129 -3.74 22.59 21.45
CA TYR A 129 -3.02 22.53 20.18
C TYR A 129 -3.73 23.24 19.03
N PHE A 130 -4.83 23.97 19.27
CA PHE A 130 -5.57 24.66 18.20
C PHE A 130 -4.70 25.65 17.43
N ASP A 131 -3.94 26.50 18.13
CA ASP A 131 -3.07 27.48 17.48
C ASP A 131 -1.93 26.81 16.71
N ILE A 132 -1.32 25.78 17.29
CA ILE A 132 -0.28 24.97 16.66
C ILE A 132 -0.83 24.28 15.41
N TYR A 133 -2.05 23.75 15.49
CA TYR A 133 -2.74 23.12 14.38
C TYR A 133 -2.98 24.11 13.24
N ASN A 134 -3.50 25.31 13.55
CA ASN A 134 -3.70 26.36 12.55
C ASN A 134 -2.38 26.79 11.89
N ASN A 135 -1.30 26.90 12.66
CA ASN A 135 0.04 27.19 12.13
C ASN A 135 0.52 26.08 11.18
N VAL A 136 0.27 24.80 11.51
CA VAL A 136 0.61 23.69 10.62
C VAL A 136 -0.22 23.74 9.33
N ILE A 137 -1.52 23.97 9.41
CA ILE A 137 -2.39 24.10 8.22
C ILE A 137 -1.96 25.28 7.34
N GLU A 138 -1.60 26.41 7.94
CA GLU A 138 -1.06 27.56 7.21
C GLU A 138 0.28 27.24 6.55
N SER A 139 1.17 26.53 7.25
CA SER A 139 2.46 26.11 6.70
C SER A 139 2.33 25.13 5.51
N GLU A 140 1.29 24.30 5.49
CA GLU A 140 0.98 23.35 4.42
C GLU A 140 0.61 24.02 3.08
N LYS A 141 0.39 25.34 3.06
CA LYS A 141 0.30 26.12 1.83
C LYS A 141 1.60 26.08 1.02
N TYR A 142 2.72 25.76 1.66
CA TYR A 142 4.04 25.67 1.05
C TYR A 142 4.68 24.31 1.35
N CYS A 143 5.46 23.80 0.40
CA CYS A 143 6.23 22.59 0.64
C CYS A 143 7.39 22.88 1.60
N LYS A 144 7.45 22.23 2.77
CA LYS A 144 8.57 22.33 3.72
C LYS A 144 9.93 21.92 3.14
N LEU A 145 9.94 21.12 2.06
CA LEU A 145 11.18 20.61 1.45
C LEU A 145 11.74 21.50 0.33
N CYS A 146 10.91 22.26 -0.37
CA CYS A 146 11.36 23.08 -1.51
C CYS A 146 10.82 24.52 -1.53
N GLY A 147 9.96 24.90 -0.58
CA GLY A 147 9.36 26.24 -0.47
C GLY A 147 8.29 26.55 -1.52
N LYS A 148 8.00 25.65 -2.47
CA LYS A 148 7.00 25.90 -3.52
C LYS A 148 5.60 26.00 -2.91
N SER A 149 4.83 26.99 -3.36
CA SER A 149 3.41 27.09 -3.04
C SER A 149 2.65 25.91 -3.64
N LEU A 150 1.87 25.25 -2.80
CA LEU A 150 1.02 24.11 -3.16
C LEU A 150 -0.43 24.53 -3.36
N TYR A 151 -0.85 25.71 -2.91
CA TYR A 151 -2.27 26.05 -2.78
C TYR A 151 -2.90 26.69 -4.03
N GLN A 152 -4.17 26.34 -4.34
CA GLN A 152 -5.00 26.96 -5.38
C GLN A 152 -6.51 27.15 -5.02
N GLY A 153 -6.97 26.80 -3.81
CA GLY A 153 -8.39 26.81 -3.43
C GLY A 153 -8.82 28.01 -2.56
N THR A 154 -10.05 28.01 -2.03
CA THR A 154 -10.47 28.90 -0.92
C THR A 154 -11.30 28.16 0.16
N GLU A 155 -11.60 26.89 -0.05
CA GLU A 155 -12.46 26.12 0.85
C GLU A 155 -11.70 25.50 2.03
N GLU A 156 -12.27 25.62 3.23
CA GLU A 156 -11.70 25.08 4.47
C GLU A 156 -11.45 23.56 4.41
N PHE A 157 -12.31 22.82 3.71
CA PHE A 157 -12.14 21.38 3.51
C PHE A 157 -10.91 21.07 2.67
N GLU A 158 -10.61 21.86 1.64
CA GLU A 158 -9.43 21.67 0.80
C GLU A 158 -8.13 22.01 1.52
N LEU A 159 -8.18 22.93 2.49
CA LEU A 159 -7.02 23.29 3.34
C LEU A 159 -6.58 22.14 4.24
N LYS A 160 -7.53 21.37 4.79
CA LYS A 160 -7.24 20.27 5.74
C LYS A 160 -6.81 18.97 5.07
N GLN A 161 -6.91 18.88 3.74
CA GLN A 161 -6.52 17.67 3.02
C GLN A 161 -5.01 17.44 3.09
N PHE A 162 -4.61 16.19 3.30
CA PHE A 162 -3.21 15.82 3.30
C PHE A 162 -2.64 15.84 1.88
N LYS A 163 -1.58 16.64 1.66
CA LYS A 163 -0.98 16.87 0.34
C LYS A 163 0.52 16.58 0.37
N LEU A 164 1.04 16.08 -0.75
CA LEU A 164 2.47 15.94 -0.98
C LEU A 164 2.88 16.74 -2.22
N CYS A 165 4.00 17.44 -2.14
CA CYS A 165 4.54 18.20 -3.27
C CYS A 165 5.09 17.27 -4.35
N SER A 166 4.62 17.43 -5.58
CA SER A 166 4.97 16.57 -6.72
C SER A 166 6.46 16.61 -7.08
N ASP A 167 7.14 17.72 -6.78
CA ASP A 167 8.58 17.85 -7.02
C ASP A 167 9.43 17.11 -6.00
N CYS A 168 8.95 17.05 -4.75
CA CYS A 168 9.67 16.46 -3.62
C CYS A 168 9.30 15.00 -3.38
N TYR A 169 8.10 14.59 -3.78
CA TYR A 169 7.57 13.24 -3.67
C TYR A 169 7.23 12.75 -5.07
N ARG A 170 8.06 11.87 -5.62
CA ARG A 170 7.91 11.36 -6.98
C ARG A 170 7.46 9.92 -6.94
N ILE A 171 6.32 9.68 -7.58
CA ILE A 171 5.83 8.32 -7.84
C ILE A 171 6.41 7.89 -9.17
N SER A 172 6.93 6.67 -9.25
CA SER A 172 7.25 6.04 -10.52
C SER A 172 6.66 4.65 -10.59
N SER A 173 6.77 4.10 -11.78
CA SER A 173 6.36 2.75 -12.08
C SER A 173 7.38 2.08 -12.99
N GLY A 174 7.26 0.77 -13.11
CA GLY A 174 8.00 0.02 -14.08
C GLY A 174 7.51 -1.41 -14.13
N TRP A 175 8.40 -2.26 -14.62
CA TRP A 175 8.18 -3.68 -14.74
C TRP A 175 9.32 -4.42 -14.07
N ILE A 176 9.00 -5.55 -13.44
CA ILE A 176 9.97 -6.46 -12.84
C ILE A 176 9.68 -7.87 -13.32
N GLU A 177 10.70 -8.72 -13.45
CA GLU A 177 10.49 -10.12 -13.82
C GLU A 177 9.77 -10.87 -12.69
N SER A 178 8.69 -11.56 -13.04
CA SER A 178 8.07 -12.52 -12.13
C SER A 178 8.93 -13.79 -12.03
N THR A 179 9.21 -14.21 -10.80
CA THR A 179 9.94 -15.45 -10.55
C THR A 179 9.14 -16.71 -10.87
N LEU A 180 7.80 -16.60 -10.93
CA LEU A 180 6.91 -17.73 -11.25
C LEU A 180 6.75 -17.94 -12.75
N THR A 181 6.52 -16.85 -13.49
CA THR A 181 6.10 -16.93 -14.89
C THR A 181 7.18 -16.50 -15.88
N LYS A 182 8.26 -15.88 -15.40
CA LYS A 182 9.30 -15.23 -16.21
C LYS A 182 8.77 -14.13 -17.13
N LYS A 183 7.55 -13.66 -16.88
CA LYS A 183 6.93 -12.52 -17.58
C LYS A 183 7.13 -11.23 -16.78
N PRO A 184 7.17 -10.06 -17.46
CA PRO A 184 7.18 -8.79 -16.77
C PRO A 184 5.86 -8.57 -16.01
N ILE A 185 5.96 -8.21 -14.73
CA ILE A 185 4.83 -7.82 -13.88
C ILE A 185 4.95 -6.35 -13.47
N PRO A 186 3.83 -5.62 -13.32
CA PRO A 186 3.85 -4.21 -12.94
C PRO A 186 4.36 -4.00 -11.51
N ILE A 187 5.15 -2.95 -11.33
CA ILE A 187 5.59 -2.46 -10.02
C ILE A 187 5.39 -0.95 -9.93
N LEU A 188 4.87 -0.48 -8.79
CA LEU A 188 4.67 0.92 -8.45
C LEU A 188 5.58 1.30 -7.27
N TYR A 189 6.28 2.42 -7.39
CA TYR A 189 7.19 2.93 -6.39
C TYR A 189 6.57 4.16 -5.71
N LEU A 190 6.09 3.98 -4.49
CA LEU A 190 5.50 5.03 -3.69
C LEU A 190 6.57 5.74 -2.85
N PRO A 191 6.62 7.08 -2.86
CA PRO A 191 7.55 7.88 -2.07
C PRO A 191 7.17 7.99 -0.58
N TRP A 192 6.34 7.07 -0.08
CA TRP A 192 5.85 7.07 1.29
C TRP A 192 5.67 5.65 1.86
N TRP A 193 5.53 5.58 3.18
CA TRP A 193 5.34 4.37 3.98
C TRP A 193 3.85 4.05 4.05
N HIS A 194 3.41 3.10 3.23
CA HIS A 194 2.01 2.74 3.10
C HIS A 194 1.63 1.71 4.18
N ASN A 195 1.25 2.18 5.37
CA ASN A 195 0.96 1.35 6.55
C ASN A 195 -0.49 0.87 6.66
N ILE A 196 -1.34 1.11 5.65
CA ILE A 196 -2.75 0.71 5.63
C ILE A 196 -2.90 -0.81 5.78
N SER A 197 -3.85 -1.24 6.61
CA SER A 197 -4.02 -2.64 7.00
C SER A 197 -4.89 -3.48 6.06
N TYR A 198 -5.51 -2.83 5.06
CA TYR A 198 -6.41 -3.44 4.07
C TYR A 198 -5.89 -3.25 2.66
N CYS A 199 -6.21 -4.20 1.78
CA CYS A 199 -5.84 -4.10 0.37
C CYS A 199 -6.60 -2.96 -0.30
N ASP A 200 -5.88 -2.06 -0.98
CA ASP A 200 -6.50 -0.93 -1.67
C ASP A 200 -7.51 -1.37 -2.74
N SER A 201 -7.30 -2.54 -3.36
CA SER A 201 -8.14 -3.11 -4.42
C SER A 201 -9.42 -3.79 -3.88
N CYS A 202 -9.30 -4.75 -2.97
CA CYS A 202 -10.45 -5.55 -2.52
C CYS A 202 -10.94 -5.25 -1.10
N LYS A 203 -10.27 -4.35 -0.39
CA LYS A 203 -10.57 -3.95 1.00
C LYS A 203 -10.53 -5.11 2.02
N ILE A 204 -9.97 -6.26 1.66
CA ILE A 204 -9.69 -7.37 2.58
C ILE A 204 -8.42 -7.08 3.37
N LYS A 205 -8.38 -7.49 4.64
CA LYS A 205 -7.22 -7.38 5.52
C LYS A 205 -5.98 -8.01 4.89
N LEU A 206 -4.86 -7.30 4.94
CA LEU A 206 -3.57 -7.76 4.43
C LEU A 206 -2.92 -8.75 5.41
N THR A 207 -2.22 -9.73 4.86
CA THR A 207 -1.41 -10.68 5.64
C THR A 207 0.01 -10.13 5.73
N SER A 208 0.49 -9.89 6.94
CA SER A 208 1.88 -9.44 7.18
C SER A 208 2.82 -10.64 7.16
N THR A 209 3.99 -10.48 6.54
CA THR A 209 4.99 -11.54 6.38
C THR A 209 6.32 -11.17 7.02
N SER A 210 6.56 -9.86 7.21
CA SER A 210 7.64 -9.33 8.02
C SER A 210 7.23 -7.96 8.57
N ASP A 211 8.14 -7.31 9.28
CA ASP A 211 7.95 -5.96 9.80
C ASP A 211 7.74 -4.89 8.72
N CYS A 212 8.12 -5.17 7.47
CA CYS A 212 8.05 -4.23 6.34
C CYS A 212 7.43 -4.87 5.10
N GLN A 213 6.76 -6.03 5.24
CA GLN A 213 6.11 -6.71 4.13
C GLN A 213 4.71 -7.19 4.50
N LYS A 214 3.79 -6.96 3.58
CA LYS A 214 2.43 -7.47 3.65
C LYS A 214 1.90 -7.71 2.26
N TYR A 215 0.90 -8.57 2.14
CA TYR A 215 0.33 -8.90 0.85
C TYR A 215 -1.16 -9.20 0.96
N CYS A 216 -1.84 -9.09 -0.19
CA CYS A 216 -3.22 -9.51 -0.34
C CYS A 216 -3.26 -10.88 -0.99
N THR A 217 -3.63 -11.92 -0.24
CA THR A 217 -3.88 -13.27 -0.78
C THR A 217 -4.93 -13.28 -1.87
N HIS A 218 -5.89 -12.35 -1.80
CA HIS A 218 -6.99 -12.29 -2.74
C HIS A 218 -6.59 -11.65 -4.07
N CYS A 219 -5.80 -10.57 -4.05
CA CYS A 219 -5.40 -9.81 -5.24
C CYS A 219 -3.98 -10.12 -5.74
N TYR A 220 -3.19 -10.93 -5.01
CA TYR A 220 -1.76 -11.17 -5.23
C TYR A 220 -0.97 -9.86 -5.41
N ILE A 221 -1.30 -8.88 -4.57
CA ILE A 221 -0.59 -7.60 -4.50
C ILE A 221 0.31 -7.63 -3.28
N PHE A 222 1.58 -7.30 -3.47
CA PHE A 222 2.58 -7.24 -2.41
C PHE A 222 2.96 -5.80 -2.14
N TYR A 223 3.12 -5.46 -0.87
CA TYR A 223 3.54 -4.15 -0.40
C TYR A 223 4.84 -4.37 0.39
N ILE A 224 5.91 -3.76 -0.08
CA ILE A 224 7.27 -3.96 0.46
C ILE A 224 7.85 -2.60 0.82
N GLY A 225 7.99 -2.35 2.11
CA GLY A 225 8.52 -1.11 2.65
C GLY A 225 10.05 -1.10 2.71
N CYS A 226 10.66 0.05 2.44
CA CYS A 226 12.08 0.28 2.71
C CYS A 226 12.25 1.03 4.04
N ARG A 227 12.79 0.35 5.05
CA ARG A 227 13.03 0.89 6.40
C ARG A 227 14.01 2.06 6.45
N TYR A 228 14.84 2.25 5.44
CA TYR A 228 15.82 3.35 5.40
C TYR A 228 15.27 4.61 4.73
N CYS A 229 14.21 4.48 3.93
CA CYS A 229 13.69 5.57 3.11
C CYS A 229 12.23 5.91 3.42
N LEU A 230 11.53 5.06 4.16
CA LEU A 230 10.07 5.12 4.36
C LEU A 230 9.32 5.21 3.02
N THR A 231 9.72 4.39 2.05
CA THR A 231 9.06 4.25 0.73
C THR A 231 8.43 2.87 0.62
N THR A 232 7.47 2.68 -0.30
CA THR A 232 6.81 1.38 -0.51
C THR A 232 6.84 0.97 -1.97
N ASN A 233 7.26 -0.24 -2.25
CA ASN A 233 7.10 -0.90 -3.53
C ASN A 233 5.78 -1.69 -3.51
N ILE A 234 4.89 -1.44 -4.47
CA ILE A 234 3.67 -2.23 -4.69
C ILE A 234 3.88 -3.08 -5.94
N ILE A 235 3.78 -4.40 -5.79
CA ILE A 235 4.01 -5.36 -6.87
C ILE A 235 2.70 -6.07 -7.20
N PHE A 236 2.32 -6.04 -8.47
CA PHE A 236 1.11 -6.65 -9.00
C PHE A 236 1.42 -8.04 -9.55
N GLY A 237 1.76 -8.94 -8.64
CA GLY A 237 2.20 -10.30 -8.92
C GLY A 237 3.35 -10.71 -8.01
N HIS A 238 3.94 -11.88 -8.28
CA HIS A 238 5.00 -12.44 -7.44
C HIS A 238 6.39 -12.32 -8.07
N THR A 239 7.34 -11.90 -7.25
CA THR A 239 8.79 -11.92 -7.49
C THR A 239 9.50 -12.22 -6.18
N ASN A 240 10.72 -12.73 -6.20
CA ASN A 240 11.50 -13.05 -4.98
C ASN A 240 12.25 -11.84 -4.41
N GLN A 241 12.42 -10.77 -5.19
CA GLN A 241 13.15 -9.59 -4.75
C GLN A 241 12.64 -8.33 -5.45
N SER A 242 12.79 -7.20 -4.78
CA SER A 242 12.60 -5.88 -5.38
C SER A 242 13.69 -4.93 -4.89
N GLU A 243 13.89 -3.82 -5.57
CA GLU A 243 14.89 -2.82 -5.18
C GLU A 243 14.20 -1.54 -4.72
N CYS A 244 14.67 -0.94 -3.62
CA CYS A 244 14.27 0.42 -3.27
C CYS A 244 14.88 1.41 -4.27
N LYS A 245 14.05 2.15 -5.02
CA LYS A 245 14.54 3.09 -6.04
C LYS A 245 15.47 4.18 -5.48
N LYS A 246 15.28 4.58 -4.22
CA LYS A 246 16.09 5.59 -3.54
C LYS A 246 17.46 5.08 -3.11
N CYS A 247 17.50 4.08 -2.23
CA CYS A 247 18.77 3.62 -1.63
C CYS A 247 19.37 2.38 -2.28
N LYS A 248 18.77 1.87 -3.37
CA LYS A 248 19.24 0.70 -4.14
C LYS A 248 19.39 -0.60 -3.34
N ARG A 249 18.88 -0.64 -2.10
CA ARG A 249 18.86 -1.86 -1.29
C ARG A 249 17.91 -2.88 -1.90
N VAL A 250 18.38 -4.11 -2.02
CA VAL A 250 17.58 -5.27 -2.41
C VAL A 250 16.71 -5.69 -1.22
N LEU A 251 15.43 -5.90 -1.49
CA LEU A 251 14.39 -6.27 -0.55
C LEU A 251 13.87 -7.64 -0.96
N SER A 252 14.21 -8.68 -0.20
CA SER A 252 13.68 -10.03 -0.42
C SER A 252 12.17 -10.05 -0.20
N VAL A 253 11.45 -10.79 -1.03
CA VAL A 253 9.99 -10.94 -0.96
C VAL A 253 9.69 -12.38 -0.61
N ILE A 254 8.75 -12.58 0.32
CA ILE A 254 8.36 -13.93 0.72
C ILE A 254 7.85 -14.76 -0.47
N ASN A 255 8.23 -16.03 -0.51
CA ASN A 255 7.66 -16.96 -1.47
C ASN A 255 6.30 -17.44 -0.96
N ILE A 256 5.23 -17.12 -1.69
CA ILE A 256 3.87 -17.60 -1.39
C ILE A 256 3.34 -18.54 -2.49
N SER A 257 4.23 -19.08 -3.34
CA SER A 257 3.84 -20.03 -4.37
C SER A 257 3.03 -21.17 -3.78
N SER A 258 1.98 -21.57 -4.51
CA SER A 258 1.19 -22.74 -4.14
C SER A 258 1.97 -24.07 -4.30
N GLY A 259 3.19 -24.02 -4.82
CA GLY A 259 3.95 -25.19 -5.26
C GLY A 259 3.49 -25.73 -6.63
N ASN A 260 2.46 -25.12 -7.23
CA ASN A 260 1.97 -25.43 -8.57
C ASN A 260 2.12 -24.19 -9.46
N SER A 261 3.19 -24.17 -10.26
CA SER A 261 3.51 -23.04 -11.14
C SER A 261 2.43 -22.74 -12.18
N ASP A 262 1.71 -23.78 -12.65
CA ASP A 262 0.62 -23.59 -13.61
C ASP A 262 -0.57 -22.89 -12.93
N LEU A 263 -0.91 -23.28 -11.70
CA LEU A 263 -1.95 -22.60 -10.91
C LEU A 263 -1.56 -21.16 -10.60
N ASP A 264 -0.32 -20.93 -10.17
CA ASP A 264 0.14 -19.58 -9.85
C ASP A 264 0.14 -18.68 -11.10
N ASP A 265 0.62 -19.18 -12.25
CA ASP A 265 0.56 -18.45 -13.54
C ASP A 265 -0.89 -18.18 -13.95
N PHE A 266 -1.79 -19.14 -13.78
CA PHE A 266 -3.20 -18.97 -14.05
C PHE A 266 -3.85 -17.89 -13.16
N LEU A 267 -3.57 -17.88 -11.85
CA LEU A 267 -4.13 -16.90 -10.94
C LEU A 267 -3.61 -15.49 -11.25
N LEU A 268 -2.31 -15.38 -11.54
CA LEU A 268 -1.70 -14.11 -11.96
C LEU A 268 -2.27 -13.60 -13.29
N ASN A 269 -2.42 -14.48 -14.29
CA ASN A 269 -2.90 -14.10 -15.62
C ASN A 269 -4.39 -13.76 -15.67
N ASN A 270 -5.21 -14.37 -14.80
CA ASN A 270 -6.66 -14.13 -14.78
C ASN A 270 -7.11 -13.07 -13.77
N MET A 271 -6.24 -12.70 -12.83
CA MET A 271 -6.35 -11.42 -12.16
C MET A 271 -5.84 -10.34 -13.11
N ARG A 272 -6.51 -10.20 -14.27
CA ARG A 272 -6.22 -9.15 -15.24
C ARG A 272 -6.57 -7.80 -14.62
N ILE A 273 -5.61 -7.23 -13.92
CA ILE A 273 -5.28 -5.83 -14.16
C ILE A 273 -4.88 -5.81 -15.64
N ASN A 274 -5.82 -5.43 -16.49
CA ASN A 274 -5.70 -5.57 -17.93
C ASN A 274 -4.36 -4.96 -18.38
N ILE A 275 -3.47 -5.79 -18.93
CA ILE A 275 -2.08 -5.39 -19.23
C ILE A 275 -2.01 -4.23 -20.24
N ASN A 276 -3.05 -4.06 -21.07
CA ASN A 276 -3.21 -2.90 -21.95
C ASN A 276 -3.71 -1.63 -21.22
N ASP A 277 -4.40 -1.76 -20.08
CA ASP A 277 -4.73 -0.64 -19.20
C ASP A 277 -3.59 -0.30 -18.22
N ASN A 278 -2.55 -1.14 -18.09
CA ASN A 278 -1.35 -0.82 -17.30
C ASN A 278 -0.63 0.45 -17.83
N LEU A 279 -0.65 0.67 -19.15
CA LEU A 279 -0.17 1.92 -19.76
C LEU A 279 -1.00 3.14 -19.28
N LYS A 280 -2.28 2.95 -18.97
CA LYS A 280 -3.15 4.00 -18.41
C LYS A 280 -2.97 4.20 -16.90
N ILE A 281 -2.71 3.14 -16.14
CA ILE A 281 -2.36 3.25 -14.71
C ILE A 281 -1.17 4.19 -14.55
N PHE A 282 -0.16 4.04 -15.42
CA PHE A 282 1.05 4.85 -15.37
C PHE A 282 0.91 6.22 -16.05
N SER A 283 0.07 6.36 -17.08
CA SER A 283 -0.24 7.68 -17.63
C SER A 283 -1.03 8.56 -16.64
N ASN A 284 -1.85 7.95 -15.78
CA ASN A 284 -2.62 8.65 -14.74
C ASN A 284 -1.80 9.07 -13.53
N VAL A 285 -0.63 8.45 -13.32
CA VAL A 285 0.32 8.83 -12.25
C VAL A 285 1.17 10.04 -12.63
N LYS A 286 1.06 10.57 -13.86
CA LYS A 286 1.61 11.89 -14.18
C LYS A 286 0.90 12.93 -13.33
N VAL A 287 1.48 13.27 -12.19
CA VAL A 287 1.03 14.37 -11.36
C VAL A 287 1.39 15.65 -12.11
N ILE A 288 0.42 16.18 -12.85
CA ILE A 288 0.54 17.45 -13.57
C ILE A 288 0.48 18.64 -12.60
N ASP A 289 -0.15 18.43 -11.44
CA ASP A 289 -0.32 19.45 -10.41
C ASP A 289 0.92 19.66 -9.55
N LYS A 290 1.02 20.82 -8.90
CA LYS A 290 2.10 21.17 -7.95
C LYS A 290 2.14 20.25 -6.73
N TYR A 291 1.02 19.61 -6.42
CA TYR A 291 0.86 18.65 -5.35
C TYR A 291 -0.11 17.54 -5.75
N PHE A 292 -0.14 16.47 -4.97
CA PHE A 292 -1.17 15.45 -5.07
C PHE A 292 -1.60 14.96 -3.69
N ARG A 293 -2.76 14.29 -3.66
CA ARG A 293 -3.27 13.59 -2.48
C ARG A 293 -2.94 12.10 -2.62
N PRO A 294 -2.14 11.50 -1.72
CA PRO A 294 -1.77 10.09 -1.83
C PRO A 294 -2.97 9.15 -1.96
N ILE A 295 -4.05 9.41 -1.21
CA ILE A 295 -5.27 8.59 -1.26
C ILE A 295 -5.94 8.64 -2.63
N CYS A 296 -6.04 9.82 -3.25
CA CYS A 296 -6.65 9.98 -4.57
C CYS A 296 -5.82 9.30 -5.66
N VAL A 297 -4.49 9.32 -5.55
CA VAL A 297 -3.62 8.59 -6.46
C VAL A 297 -3.88 7.09 -6.36
N LEU A 298 -3.90 6.52 -5.14
CA LEU A 298 -4.21 5.10 -4.97
C LEU A 298 -5.62 4.77 -5.47
N ASP A 299 -6.63 5.56 -5.14
CA ASP A 299 -8.00 5.33 -5.62
C ASP A 299 -8.06 5.32 -7.16
N SER A 300 -7.38 6.25 -7.84
CA SER A 300 -7.31 6.28 -9.30
C SER A 300 -6.61 5.06 -9.93
N ILE A 301 -5.63 4.49 -9.23
CA ILE A 301 -4.91 3.28 -9.66
C ILE A 301 -5.82 2.05 -9.49
N TYR A 302 -6.53 1.95 -8.37
CA TYR A 302 -7.29 0.76 -8.02
C TYR A 302 -8.75 0.76 -8.50
N HIS A 303 -9.33 1.90 -8.86
CA HIS A 303 -10.71 2.02 -9.35
C HIS A 303 -10.97 1.18 -10.63
N LYS A 304 -9.92 0.80 -11.38
CA LYS A 304 -10.03 0.01 -12.62
C LYS A 304 -9.58 -1.45 -12.48
N VAL A 305 -9.23 -1.89 -11.27
CA VAL A 305 -8.85 -3.29 -11.04
C VAL A 305 -10.12 -4.13 -10.87
N GLU A 306 -10.76 -4.49 -11.98
CA GLU A 306 -11.90 -5.42 -11.97
C GLU A 306 -11.42 -6.86 -12.20
N ARG A 307 -11.88 -7.77 -11.35
CA ARG A 307 -11.54 -9.19 -11.43
C ARG A 307 -12.43 -9.91 -12.42
N ILE A 308 -11.81 -10.69 -13.31
CA ILE A 308 -12.54 -11.65 -14.17
C ILE A 308 -13.05 -12.85 -13.34
N ILE A 309 -12.31 -13.21 -12.28
CA ILE A 309 -12.56 -14.41 -11.48
C ILE A 309 -12.85 -14.07 -10.00
N LYS A 310 -13.94 -14.60 -9.44
CA LYS A 310 -14.24 -14.54 -7.99
C LYS A 310 -14.29 -15.94 -7.38
N TRP A 311 -13.69 -16.10 -6.21
CA TRP A 311 -13.78 -17.34 -5.42
C TRP A 311 -15.01 -17.30 -4.52
N ILE A 312 -15.84 -18.35 -4.58
CA ILE A 312 -17.00 -18.53 -3.71
C ILE A 312 -16.83 -19.83 -2.93
N PRO A 313 -16.90 -19.80 -1.60
CA PRO A 313 -16.95 -21.01 -0.78
C PRO A 313 -18.14 -21.90 -1.15
N TYR A 314 -17.91 -23.21 -1.33
CA TYR A 314 -18.97 -24.17 -1.68
C TYR A 314 -20.14 -24.16 -0.67
N VAL A 315 -19.84 -23.89 0.61
CA VAL A 315 -20.82 -23.79 1.70
C VAL A 315 -21.91 -22.73 1.47
N GLN A 316 -21.69 -21.76 0.57
CA GLN A 316 -22.71 -20.78 0.23
C GLN A 316 -23.85 -21.35 -0.63
N PHE A 317 -23.68 -22.51 -1.27
CA PHE A 317 -24.69 -23.09 -2.15
C PHE A 317 -25.57 -24.10 -1.39
N THR A 318 -26.88 -24.03 -1.65
CA THR A 318 -27.87 -24.94 -1.08
C THR A 318 -28.60 -25.71 -2.19
N ASN A 319 -29.39 -26.73 -1.82
CA ASN A 319 -30.18 -27.55 -2.76
C ASN A 319 -29.38 -28.08 -3.96
N VAL A 320 -28.10 -28.44 -3.73
CA VAL A 320 -27.21 -28.93 -4.78
C VAL A 320 -27.67 -30.29 -5.26
N LYS A 321 -28.14 -30.37 -6.51
CA LYS A 321 -28.65 -31.59 -7.15
C LYS A 321 -27.90 -31.86 -8.44
N GLN A 322 -27.37 -33.07 -8.59
CA GLN A 322 -26.75 -33.49 -9.84
C GLN A 322 -27.81 -33.56 -10.94
N ILE A 323 -27.51 -32.97 -12.11
CA ILE A 323 -28.41 -32.97 -13.26
C ILE A 323 -27.83 -33.69 -14.49
N ALA A 324 -26.51 -33.79 -14.59
CA ALA A 324 -25.85 -34.53 -15.65
C ALA A 324 -24.46 -35.01 -15.21
N LYS A 325 -24.01 -36.12 -15.80
CA LYS A 325 -22.64 -36.61 -15.71
C LYS A 325 -22.19 -37.04 -17.10
N GLY A 326 -21.01 -36.61 -17.52
CA GLY A 326 -20.38 -37.02 -18.78
C GLY A 326 -18.87 -37.15 -18.61
N GLY A 327 -18.15 -37.45 -19.69
CA GLY A 327 -16.70 -37.66 -19.65
C GLY A 327 -15.85 -36.43 -19.32
N PHE A 328 -16.46 -35.25 -19.17
CA PHE A 328 -15.77 -33.98 -18.87
C PHE A 328 -16.18 -33.39 -17.51
N GLY A 329 -16.92 -34.13 -16.69
CA GLY A 329 -17.37 -33.66 -15.38
C GLY A 329 -18.81 -33.97 -15.02
N ILE A 330 -19.18 -33.48 -13.84
CA ILE A 330 -20.51 -33.57 -13.26
C ILE A 330 -21.11 -32.17 -13.20
N ILE A 331 -22.34 -32.04 -13.67
CA ILE A 331 -23.11 -30.79 -13.63
C ILE A 331 -24.14 -30.90 -12.52
N TYR A 332 -24.16 -29.90 -11.66
CA TYR A 332 -25.15 -29.73 -10.59
C TYR A 332 -25.98 -28.47 -10.83
N GLN A 333 -27.24 -28.53 -10.46
CA GLN A 333 -28.07 -27.35 -10.20
C GLN A 333 -27.98 -27.03 -8.71
N ALA A 334 -27.82 -25.76 -8.36
CA ALA A 334 -27.81 -25.31 -6.98
C ALA A 334 -28.55 -23.99 -6.82
N ASP A 335 -28.95 -23.70 -5.59
CA ASP A 335 -29.49 -22.42 -5.18
C ASP A 335 -28.36 -21.60 -4.55
N TRP A 336 -28.14 -20.38 -5.05
CA TRP A 336 -27.16 -19.44 -4.52
C TRP A 336 -27.86 -18.24 -3.87
N PRO A 337 -27.90 -18.14 -2.53
CA PRO A 337 -28.52 -17.03 -1.82
C PRO A 337 -27.70 -15.75 -2.00
N ARG A 338 -28.26 -14.73 -2.67
CA ARG A 338 -27.66 -13.39 -2.64
C ARG A 338 -28.04 -12.71 -1.34
N PHE A 339 -27.06 -12.57 -0.45
CA PHE A 339 -27.19 -11.92 0.85
C PHE A 339 -27.80 -10.50 0.83
N LYS A 340 -27.86 -9.82 -0.33
CA LYS A 340 -28.36 -8.44 -0.41
C LYS A 340 -29.86 -8.26 -0.61
N TYR A 341 -30.63 -9.29 -1.01
CA TYR A 341 -32.05 -9.09 -1.37
C TYR A 341 -33.01 -10.22 -0.99
N GLY A 342 -32.57 -11.21 -0.21
CA GLY A 342 -33.43 -12.36 0.16
C GLY A 342 -33.85 -13.25 -1.02
N SER A 343 -33.30 -13.01 -2.21
CA SER A 343 -33.55 -13.81 -3.41
C SER A 343 -32.45 -14.85 -3.61
N SER A 344 -32.88 -16.09 -3.81
CA SER A 344 -32.01 -17.19 -4.25
C SER A 344 -31.98 -17.22 -5.77
N GLN A 345 -30.78 -17.32 -6.34
CA GLN A 345 -30.61 -17.51 -7.78
C GLN A 345 -30.28 -18.98 -8.04
N ARG A 346 -31.02 -19.63 -8.96
CA ARG A 346 -30.59 -20.94 -9.48
C ARG A 346 -29.34 -20.76 -10.32
N VAL A 347 -28.32 -21.56 -10.02
CA VAL A 347 -27.04 -21.58 -10.72
C VAL A 347 -26.70 -23.00 -11.17
N ILE A 348 -25.84 -23.09 -12.17
CA ILE A 348 -25.25 -24.34 -12.64
C ILE A 348 -23.82 -24.41 -12.14
N LEU A 349 -23.48 -25.49 -11.44
CA LEU A 349 -22.13 -25.78 -10.98
C LEU A 349 -21.56 -26.92 -11.83
N LYS A 350 -20.42 -26.69 -12.49
CA LYS A 350 -19.67 -27.76 -13.17
C LYS A 350 -18.50 -28.19 -12.30
N ARG A 351 -18.52 -29.44 -11.84
CA ARG A 351 -17.37 -30.11 -11.23
C ARG A 351 -16.61 -30.86 -12.30
N PHE A 352 -15.31 -30.59 -12.44
CA PHE A 352 -14.46 -31.27 -13.41
C PHE A 352 -13.90 -32.56 -12.81
N GLU A 353 -13.71 -33.60 -13.62
CA GLU A 353 -13.01 -34.82 -13.20
C GLU A 353 -11.52 -34.52 -12.94
N ASN A 354 -10.88 -35.25 -12.01
CA ASN A 354 -9.50 -35.00 -11.55
C ASN A 354 -9.25 -33.64 -10.87
N SER A 355 -10.30 -32.98 -10.34
CA SER A 355 -10.19 -31.69 -9.62
C SER A 355 -9.34 -31.71 -8.33
N GLN A 356 -8.85 -32.89 -7.91
CA GLN A 356 -7.96 -33.04 -6.76
C GLN A 356 -6.52 -32.58 -7.09
N SER A 357 -6.11 -32.63 -8.36
CA SER A 357 -4.85 -32.06 -8.84
C SER A 357 -5.15 -31.02 -9.92
N ILE A 358 -4.84 -29.75 -9.65
CA ILE A 358 -5.01 -28.68 -10.63
C ILE A 358 -4.00 -28.89 -11.76
N SER A 359 -4.46 -29.49 -12.85
CA SER A 359 -3.66 -29.74 -14.04
C SER A 359 -3.68 -28.53 -14.98
N LYS A 360 -2.62 -28.38 -15.78
CA LYS A 360 -2.55 -27.38 -16.84
C LYS A 360 -3.73 -27.45 -17.82
N TYR A 361 -4.22 -28.66 -18.10
CA TYR A 361 -5.38 -28.88 -18.96
C TYR A 361 -6.65 -28.27 -18.36
N PHE A 362 -6.92 -28.51 -17.07
CA PHE A 362 -8.05 -27.92 -16.35
C PHE A 362 -7.99 -26.39 -16.40
N LEU A 363 -6.82 -25.80 -16.13
CA LEU A 363 -6.63 -24.35 -16.16
C LEU A 363 -6.81 -23.76 -17.56
N ASN A 364 -6.42 -24.49 -18.61
CA ASN A 364 -6.66 -24.07 -19.99
C ASN A 364 -8.15 -24.08 -20.36
N GLU A 365 -8.90 -25.13 -20.00
CA GLU A 365 -10.34 -25.18 -20.25
C GLU A 365 -11.04 -24.00 -19.57
N VAL A 366 -10.67 -23.76 -18.31
CA VAL A 366 -11.15 -22.63 -17.54
C VAL A 366 -10.79 -21.28 -18.17
N ASN A 367 -9.54 -21.10 -18.64
CA ASN A 367 -9.10 -19.88 -19.33
C ASN A 367 -9.95 -19.60 -20.58
N ILE A 368 -10.25 -20.64 -21.36
CA ILE A 368 -11.12 -20.54 -22.54
C ILE A 368 -12.53 -20.10 -22.13
N PHE A 369 -13.09 -20.67 -21.06
CA PHE A 369 -14.36 -20.23 -20.51
C PHE A 369 -14.31 -18.76 -20.07
N CYS A 370 -13.26 -18.34 -19.36
CA CYS A 370 -13.07 -16.94 -18.97
C CYS A 370 -13.02 -16.01 -20.18
N TYR A 371 -12.32 -16.39 -21.24
CA TYR A 371 -12.16 -15.56 -22.43
C TYR A 371 -13.44 -15.46 -23.27
N LEU A 372 -14.16 -16.57 -23.44
CA LEU A 372 -15.38 -16.62 -24.27
C LEU A 372 -16.61 -16.04 -23.57
N TYR A 373 -16.69 -16.18 -22.24
CA TYR A 373 -17.90 -15.85 -21.48
C TYR A 373 -17.77 -14.61 -20.59
N SER A 374 -16.61 -13.94 -20.49
CA SER A 374 -16.47 -12.71 -19.68
C SER A 374 -17.37 -11.55 -20.12
N ILE A 375 -17.94 -11.60 -21.32
CA ILE A 375 -18.91 -10.61 -21.82
C ILE A 375 -20.33 -10.89 -21.30
N PHE A 376 -20.66 -12.13 -20.90
CA PHE A 376 -22.03 -12.55 -20.59
C PHE A 376 -22.22 -13.23 -19.22
N PHE A 377 -21.17 -13.75 -18.58
CA PHE A 377 -21.27 -14.50 -17.32
C PHE A 377 -20.16 -14.13 -16.32
N LYS A 378 -20.52 -13.98 -15.04
CA LYS A 378 -19.55 -13.96 -13.94
C LYS A 378 -19.15 -15.39 -13.63
N LEU A 379 -17.89 -15.74 -13.87
CA LEU A 379 -17.33 -17.04 -13.52
C LEU A 379 -16.91 -17.04 -12.04
N PHE A 380 -17.39 -18.05 -11.33
CA PHE A 380 -17.09 -18.26 -9.91
C PHE A 380 -16.39 -19.59 -9.72
N PHE A 381 -15.28 -19.58 -8.98
CA PHE A 381 -14.58 -20.81 -8.62
C PHE A 381 -15.01 -21.24 -7.25
N ILE A 382 -15.35 -22.50 -7.16
CA ILE A 382 -15.79 -23.12 -5.93
C ILE A 382 -14.59 -23.78 -5.29
N LYS A 383 -14.16 -23.24 -4.15
CA LYS A 383 -13.21 -23.95 -3.28
C LYS A 383 -14.02 -24.95 -2.45
N ILE A 384 -13.67 -26.22 -2.58
CA ILE A 384 -14.14 -27.28 -1.67
C ILE A 384 -13.17 -27.23 -0.49
N ASP A 385 -13.58 -26.63 0.62
CA ASP A 385 -12.83 -26.77 1.87
C ASP A 385 -13.06 -28.22 2.35
N THR A 386 -12.07 -29.09 2.15
CA THR A 386 -12.05 -30.42 2.75
C THR A 386 -11.66 -30.26 4.23
N SER A 387 -12.56 -30.68 5.12
CA SER A 387 -12.32 -30.80 6.57
C SER A 387 -11.10 -31.67 6.87
#